data_AF-A0A072U447-F1
#
_entry.id   AF-A0A072U447-F1
#
_cell.length_a   1.000
_cell.length_b   1.000
_cell.length_c   1.000
_cell.angle_alpha   90.00
_cell.angle_beta   90.00
_cell.angle_gamma   90.00
#
_symmetry.space_group_name_H-M   'P 1'
#
loop_
_entity.id
_entity.type
_entity.pdbx_description
1 polymer ?
#
loop_
_entity_poly.entity_id
_entity_poly.type
_entity_poly.pdbx_seq_one_letter_code
_entity_poly.pdbx_strand_id
1 'polypeptide(L)'
;MMSGKRKKKSKSSIKDNRRAAVKSDNLELQTWADLPAEVLELFLSRLDIGDNIRASAVCKRWCSVATSVRVLDQSPWLMYFPKKGNCYDFYDPVQRKTYSLELPELDGCRVCYTKDGWLLLNRQDWRRLDGNHIFSLFNPFTRDLITLPKFDRTYQIAAFSCAPTSTGCVILIFRRVGSSLVAISTCYPGEKEWTTVNYDAELSCSMCDKLVFSNGLFYCLSDRGWLGVFDPLERTWTVFKVPPPKCLAESSTAKNWSKGKFMIEHKGNIFVVHICCGEDPIIFKLDLTLMEWKEVRSLNGVTLFASFLSSHSRTYATGIMRNSVYFPKVRFYGKRCISFSLDDRRYYPSEQCRDKVEPNTFENFWIEPPKDFTGWM
;
A
#
# COMPACT_ATOMS: atom_id res chain seq x y z
N MET A 1 37.23 -95.80 4.94
CA MET A 1 36.03 -96.34 5.61
C MET A 1 35.41 -95.25 6.47
N MET A 2 34.15 -94.92 6.19
CA MET A 2 33.05 -94.46 7.07
C MET A 2 33.36 -93.45 8.20
N SER A 3 32.80 -92.23 8.12
CA SER A 3 31.52 -91.80 8.78
C SER A 3 31.81 -91.09 10.11
N GLY A 4 31.20 -89.97 10.53
CA GLY A 4 30.11 -89.14 10.04
C GLY A 4 29.80 -88.02 11.07
N LYS A 5 29.19 -86.92 10.59
CA LYS A 5 28.15 -86.03 11.18
C LYS A 5 27.96 -86.04 12.73
N ARG A 6 27.69 -84.95 13.48
CA ARG A 6 26.87 -83.74 13.20
C ARG A 6 26.89 -82.78 14.43
N LYS A 7 26.66 -81.49 14.13
CA LYS A 7 26.33 -80.31 14.98
C LYS A 7 25.26 -80.53 16.09
N LYS A 8 25.28 -79.75 17.18
CA LYS A 8 24.45 -78.52 17.41
C LYS A 8 24.42 -77.99 18.89
N LYS A 9 24.58 -76.65 19.01
CA LYS A 9 23.80 -75.64 19.77
C LYS A 9 23.81 -75.55 21.31
N SER A 10 24.17 -74.33 21.79
CA SER A 10 23.30 -73.29 22.41
C SER A 10 23.44 -72.93 23.91
N LYS A 11 23.82 -71.65 24.13
CA LYS A 11 23.34 -70.62 25.11
C LYS A 11 23.65 -70.72 26.62
N SER A 12 24.19 -69.61 27.16
CA SER A 12 23.70 -68.84 28.35
C SER A 12 24.54 -67.55 28.51
N SER A 13 23.95 -66.35 28.34
CA SER A 13 23.43 -65.39 29.35
C SER A 13 24.50 -64.72 30.24
N ILE A 14 24.94 -63.48 29.95
CA ILE A 14 24.48 -62.15 30.43
C ILE A 14 24.94 -61.77 31.87
N LYS A 15 25.62 -60.59 31.93
CA LYS A 15 25.74 -59.52 32.99
C LYS A 15 27.18 -59.25 33.42
N ASP A 16 27.81 -58.22 32.88
CA ASP A 16 27.76 -56.78 33.27
C ASP A 16 28.61 -56.47 34.51
N ASN A 17 29.68 -55.68 34.35
CA ASN A 17 29.64 -54.28 34.81
C ASN A 17 30.91 -53.44 34.53
N ARG A 18 30.64 -52.17 34.24
CA ARG A 18 31.39 -50.93 34.56
C ARG A 18 32.62 -50.57 33.75
N ARG A 19 32.41 -49.65 32.80
CA ARG A 19 33.25 -48.44 32.67
C ARG A 19 32.37 -47.19 32.63
N ALA A 20 32.79 -46.20 33.40
CA ALA A 20 32.09 -44.96 33.66
C ALA A 20 31.84 -44.16 32.37
N ALA A 21 30.57 -43.82 32.14
CA ALA A 21 30.18 -42.85 31.14
C ALA A 21 30.50 -41.44 31.67
N VAL A 22 31.35 -40.73 30.94
CA VAL A 22 31.48 -39.28 31.03
C VAL A 22 30.12 -38.69 30.62
N LYS A 23 29.47 -37.97 31.53
CA LYS A 23 28.34 -37.12 31.18
C LYS A 23 28.87 -35.99 30.29
N SER A 24 28.69 -36.11 28.98
CA SER A 24 28.67 -34.92 28.13
C SER A 24 27.35 -34.22 28.42
N ASP A 25 27.42 -33.07 29.07
CA ASP A 25 26.26 -32.19 29.18
C ASP A 25 25.72 -31.94 27.77
N ASN A 26 24.45 -32.29 27.57
CA ASN A 26 23.65 -31.87 26.44
C ASN A 26 23.55 -30.34 26.49
N LEU A 27 24.56 -29.65 25.95
CA LEU A 27 24.31 -28.39 25.27
C LEU A 27 23.44 -28.78 24.08
N GLU A 28 22.12 -28.67 24.29
CA GLU A 28 21.11 -28.82 23.27
C GLU A 28 21.62 -28.12 22.00
N LEU A 29 21.92 -28.92 20.98
CA LEU A 29 21.97 -28.43 19.61
C LEU A 29 20.58 -27.87 19.35
N GLN A 30 20.38 -26.58 19.63
CA GLN A 30 19.22 -25.83 19.19
C GLN A 30 19.17 -26.02 17.68
N THR A 31 18.33 -26.96 17.26
CA THR A 31 18.21 -27.30 15.86
C THR A 31 17.65 -26.07 15.17
N TRP A 32 18.18 -25.68 14.02
CA TRP A 32 17.62 -24.59 13.20
C TRP A 32 16.11 -24.78 12.90
N ALA A 33 15.58 -26.00 13.10
CA ALA A 33 14.15 -26.32 13.05
C ALA A 33 13.30 -25.70 14.18
N ASP A 34 13.91 -25.33 15.31
CA ASP A 34 13.24 -24.85 16.53
C ASP A 34 13.18 -23.32 16.64
N LEU A 35 13.69 -22.60 15.63
CA LEU A 35 13.62 -21.15 15.56
C LEU A 35 12.16 -20.65 15.61
N PRO A 36 11.87 -19.58 16.37
CA PRO A 36 10.57 -18.92 16.36
C PRO A 36 10.15 -18.54 14.93
N ALA A 37 8.85 -18.61 14.64
CA ALA A 37 8.35 -18.39 13.28
C ALA A 37 8.72 -16.99 12.78
N GLU A 38 8.69 -16.01 13.67
CA GLU A 38 8.99 -14.59 13.42
C GLU A 38 10.44 -14.40 12.98
N VAL A 39 11.38 -15.11 13.62
CA VAL A 39 12.81 -15.06 13.25
C VAL A 39 13.03 -15.76 11.91
N LEU A 40 12.32 -16.87 11.70
CA LEU A 40 12.36 -17.61 10.45
C LEU A 40 11.82 -16.80 9.28
N GLU A 41 10.72 -16.07 9.48
CA GLU A 41 10.14 -15.14 8.51
C GLU A 41 11.12 -14.05 8.12
N LEU A 42 11.79 -13.44 9.11
CA LEU A 42 12.80 -12.40 8.87
C LEU A 42 14.01 -12.92 8.09
N PHE A 43 14.43 -14.16 8.33
CA PHE A 43 15.51 -14.79 7.58
C PHE A 43 15.07 -15.14 6.15
N LEU A 44 13.95 -15.86 6.02
CA LEU A 44 13.43 -16.35 4.75
C LEU A 44 13.00 -15.22 3.81
N SER A 45 12.55 -14.08 4.37
CA SER A 45 12.16 -12.89 3.59
C SER A 45 13.34 -12.11 2.99
N ARG A 46 14.57 -12.43 3.41
CA ARG A 46 15.79 -11.82 2.87
C ARG A 46 16.45 -12.66 1.77
N LEU A 47 16.09 -13.94 1.69
CA LEU A 47 16.60 -14.85 0.66
C LEU A 47 16.01 -14.50 -0.71
N ASP A 48 16.75 -14.75 -1.77
CA ASP A 48 16.15 -14.76 -3.11
C ASP A 48 15.15 -15.93 -3.24
N ILE A 49 14.33 -15.92 -4.30
CA ILE A 49 13.30 -16.95 -4.50
C ILE A 49 13.90 -18.37 -4.55
N GLY A 50 15.10 -18.53 -5.14
CA GLY A 50 15.77 -19.82 -5.29
C GLY A 50 16.30 -20.34 -3.94
N ASP A 51 16.96 -19.48 -3.16
CA ASP A 51 17.40 -19.80 -1.81
C ASP A 51 16.24 -20.02 -0.85
N ASN A 52 15.16 -19.26 -0.98
CA ASN A 52 13.96 -19.47 -0.22
C ASN A 52 13.31 -20.84 -0.56
N ILE A 53 13.28 -21.24 -1.84
CA ILE A 53 12.86 -22.59 -2.28
C ILE A 53 13.74 -23.67 -1.66
N ARG A 54 15.06 -23.51 -1.70
CA ARG A 54 15.99 -24.44 -1.04
C ARG A 54 15.73 -24.52 0.47
N ALA A 55 15.56 -23.38 1.13
CA ALA A 55 15.29 -23.31 2.57
C ALA A 55 13.94 -23.93 2.95
N SER A 56 12.93 -23.88 2.08
CA SER A 56 11.65 -24.57 2.35
C SER A 56 11.76 -26.09 2.39
N ALA A 57 12.82 -26.67 1.84
CA ALA A 57 13.04 -28.11 1.88
C ALA A 57 13.57 -28.60 3.26
N VAL A 58 13.95 -27.70 4.18
CA VAL A 58 14.55 -28.07 5.47
C VAL A 58 13.58 -28.87 6.34
N CYS A 59 12.38 -28.35 6.58
CA CYS A 59 11.31 -29.08 7.30
C CYS A 59 9.93 -28.46 7.02
N LYS A 60 8.86 -29.11 7.50
CA LYS A 60 7.47 -28.62 7.30
C LYS A 60 7.25 -27.21 7.82
N ARG A 61 7.86 -26.86 8.97
CA ARG A 61 7.76 -25.51 9.55
C ARG A 61 8.43 -24.48 8.65
N TRP A 62 9.67 -24.75 8.23
CA TRP A 62 10.38 -23.90 7.27
C TRP A 62 9.64 -23.78 5.94
N CYS A 63 9.04 -24.87 5.45
CA CYS A 63 8.22 -24.85 4.26
C CYS A 63 6.97 -23.97 4.43
N SER A 64 6.24 -24.13 5.54
CA SER A 64 5.06 -23.33 5.85
C SER A 64 5.40 -21.85 5.93
N VAL A 65 6.46 -21.50 6.66
CA VAL A 65 6.90 -20.11 6.81
C VAL A 65 7.44 -19.57 5.49
N ALA A 66 8.27 -20.33 4.77
CA ALA A 66 8.79 -19.92 3.47
C ALA A 66 7.66 -19.69 2.46
N THR A 67 6.61 -20.54 2.47
CA THR A 67 5.44 -20.37 1.62
C THR A 67 4.62 -19.15 2.03
N SER A 68 4.45 -18.91 3.34
CA SER A 68 3.83 -17.69 3.87
C SER A 68 4.59 -16.43 3.43
N VAL A 69 5.92 -16.46 3.55
CA VAL A 69 6.81 -15.37 3.12
C VAL A 69 6.78 -15.19 1.59
N ARG A 70 6.58 -16.27 0.82
CA ARG A 70 6.39 -16.20 -0.64
C ARG A 70 5.04 -15.65 -1.06
N VAL A 71 4.06 -15.52 -0.16
CA VAL A 71 2.80 -14.87 -0.51
C VAL A 71 3.13 -13.44 -0.91
N LEU A 72 3.14 -13.21 -2.22
CA LEU A 72 3.23 -11.87 -2.78
C LEU A 72 1.90 -11.23 -2.45
N ASP A 73 1.92 -10.13 -1.69
CA ASP A 73 0.73 -9.29 -1.61
C ASP A 73 0.33 -8.99 -3.07
N GLN A 74 -0.94 -9.23 -3.42
CA GLN A 74 -1.39 -9.04 -4.78
C GLN A 74 -1.15 -7.57 -5.18
N SER A 75 -0.33 -7.38 -6.22
CA SER A 75 0.03 -6.06 -6.70
C SER A 75 -1.24 -5.30 -7.10
N PRO A 76 -1.37 -4.01 -6.74
CA PRO A 76 -2.47 -3.22 -7.24
C PRO A 76 -2.40 -3.16 -8.76
N TRP A 77 -3.58 -3.11 -9.37
CA TRP A 77 -3.73 -2.94 -10.79
C TRP A 77 -3.85 -1.47 -11.14
N LEU A 78 -3.38 -1.11 -12.33
CA LEU A 78 -3.52 0.24 -12.84
C LEU A 78 -4.82 0.34 -13.61
N MET A 79 -5.76 1.14 -13.10
CA MET A 79 -7.01 1.44 -13.78
C MET A 79 -6.82 2.63 -14.73
N TYR A 80 -7.31 2.49 -15.96
CA TYR A 80 -7.26 3.48 -17.04
C TYR A 80 -8.65 4.01 -17.36
N PHE A 81 -8.77 5.33 -17.43
CA PHE A 81 -10.01 5.95 -17.89
C PHE A 81 -10.08 5.94 -19.43
N PRO A 82 -11.20 5.48 -20.01
CA PRO A 82 -11.39 5.57 -21.44
C PRO A 82 -11.46 7.03 -21.87
N LYS A 83 -10.94 7.33 -23.08
CA LYS A 83 -11.15 8.63 -23.71
C LYS A 83 -12.62 8.84 -24.12
N LYS A 84 -13.31 7.75 -24.45
CA LYS A 84 -14.72 7.71 -24.87
C LYS A 84 -15.34 6.36 -24.49
N GLY A 85 -16.62 6.36 -24.13
CA GLY A 85 -17.36 5.16 -23.75
C GLY A 85 -17.09 4.73 -22.32
N ASN A 86 -17.61 3.57 -21.94
CA ASN A 86 -17.63 3.08 -20.57
C ASN A 86 -16.71 1.88 -20.33
N CYS A 87 -15.78 1.58 -21.24
CA CYS A 87 -14.86 0.44 -21.11
C CYS A 87 -13.57 0.88 -20.41
N TYR A 88 -13.33 0.37 -19.21
CA TYR A 88 -12.18 0.70 -18.37
C TYR A 88 -11.17 -0.45 -18.39
N ASP A 89 -9.91 -0.11 -18.60
CA ASP A 89 -8.81 -1.08 -18.63
C ASP A 89 -8.13 -1.17 -17.26
N PHE A 90 -7.85 -2.39 -16.82
CA PHE A 90 -7.15 -2.74 -15.60
C PHE A 90 -5.88 -3.50 -15.97
N TYR A 91 -4.72 -2.89 -15.75
CA TYR A 91 -3.44 -3.47 -16.10
C TYR A 91 -2.74 -4.08 -14.87
N ASP A 92 -2.44 -5.37 -14.96
CA ASP A 92 -1.63 -6.10 -14.00
C ASP A 92 -0.12 -5.89 -14.31
N PRO A 93 0.64 -5.22 -13.43
CA PRO A 93 2.07 -4.98 -13.65
C PRO A 93 2.95 -6.23 -13.54
N VAL A 94 2.49 -7.28 -12.85
CA VAL A 94 3.20 -8.55 -12.67
C VAL A 94 3.01 -9.43 -13.89
N GLN A 95 1.75 -9.67 -14.28
CA GLN A 95 1.42 -10.50 -15.43
C GLN A 95 1.58 -9.77 -16.77
N ARG A 96 1.68 -8.43 -16.73
CA ARG A 96 1.68 -7.56 -17.91
C ARG A 96 0.47 -7.78 -18.82
N LYS A 97 -0.66 -8.11 -18.19
CA LYS A 97 -1.94 -8.38 -18.83
C LYS A 97 -2.90 -7.23 -18.54
N THR A 98 -3.73 -6.90 -19.52
CA THR A 98 -4.80 -5.91 -19.36
C THR A 98 -6.13 -6.65 -19.41
N TYR A 99 -7.03 -6.29 -18.49
CA TYR A 99 -8.41 -6.74 -18.42
C TYR A 99 -9.31 -5.54 -18.66
N SER A 100 -10.41 -5.71 -19.38
CA SER A 100 -11.31 -4.60 -19.71
C SER A 100 -12.68 -4.89 -19.12
N LEU A 101 -13.28 -3.89 -18.46
CA LEU A 101 -14.62 -3.98 -17.88
C LEU A 101 -15.46 -2.80 -18.33
N GLU A 102 -16.71 -3.05 -18.73
CA GLU A 102 -17.65 -1.98 -19.06
C GLU A 102 -18.35 -1.47 -17.79
N LEU A 103 -18.02 -0.27 -17.32
CA LEU A 103 -18.51 0.34 -16.07
C LEU A 103 -19.37 1.59 -16.36
N PRO A 104 -20.63 1.43 -16.84
CA PRO A 104 -21.53 2.56 -17.09
C PRO A 104 -21.88 3.35 -15.82
N GLU A 105 -21.72 2.77 -14.62
CA GLU A 105 -21.96 3.40 -13.33
C GLU A 105 -20.99 4.56 -13.07
N LEU A 106 -19.82 4.54 -13.72
CA LEU A 106 -18.83 5.60 -13.65
C LEU A 106 -19.13 6.78 -14.59
N ASP A 107 -20.12 6.66 -15.47
CA ASP A 107 -20.48 7.74 -16.38
C ASP A 107 -20.93 8.99 -15.62
N GLY A 108 -20.37 10.13 -16.01
CA GLY A 108 -20.54 11.42 -15.34
C GLY A 108 -20.01 11.51 -13.91
N CYS A 109 -19.26 10.51 -13.43
CA CYS A 109 -18.71 10.47 -12.07
C CYS A 109 -17.21 10.85 -12.07
N ARG A 110 -16.79 11.62 -11.07
CA ARG A 110 -15.38 11.86 -10.75
C ARG A 110 -14.94 10.92 -9.64
N VAL A 111 -13.85 10.18 -9.85
CA VAL A 111 -13.21 9.41 -8.76
C VAL A 111 -12.42 10.36 -7.87
N CYS A 112 -12.68 10.28 -6.57
CA CYS A 112 -12.10 11.14 -5.54
C CYS A 112 -11.05 10.42 -4.70
N TYR A 113 -11.23 9.12 -4.46
CA TYR A 113 -10.33 8.30 -3.63
C TYR A 113 -10.50 6.82 -3.98
N THR A 114 -9.47 6.01 -3.73
CA THR A 114 -9.57 4.54 -3.85
C THR A 114 -8.89 3.86 -2.68
N LYS A 115 -9.48 2.79 -2.14
CA LYS A 115 -8.88 1.97 -1.07
C LYS A 115 -9.64 0.66 -0.95
N ASP A 116 -8.93 -0.42 -0.65
CA ASP A 116 -9.48 -1.77 -0.46
C ASP A 116 -10.34 -2.26 -1.65
N GLY A 117 -9.99 -1.85 -2.86
CA GLY A 117 -10.74 -2.20 -4.09
C GLY A 117 -12.00 -1.36 -4.33
N TRP A 118 -12.30 -0.39 -3.48
CA TRP A 118 -13.45 0.51 -3.61
C TRP A 118 -13.04 1.89 -4.14
N LEU A 119 -13.97 2.51 -4.87
CA LEU A 119 -13.87 3.86 -5.43
C LEU A 119 -14.83 4.78 -4.68
N LEU A 120 -14.35 5.93 -4.22
CA LEU A 120 -15.21 7.04 -3.82
C LEU A 120 -15.51 7.90 -5.05
N LEU A 121 -16.75 7.92 -5.46
CA LEU A 121 -17.26 8.66 -6.60
C LEU A 121 -17.95 9.93 -6.14
N ASN A 122 -17.84 10.98 -6.94
CA ASN A 122 -18.64 12.21 -6.82
C ASN A 122 -19.29 12.49 -8.17
N ARG A 123 -20.61 12.56 -8.19
CA ARG A 123 -21.39 13.06 -9.32
C ARG A 123 -21.85 14.47 -9.00
N GLN A 124 -21.52 15.41 -9.88
CA GLN A 124 -21.99 16.80 -9.77
C GLN A 124 -23.26 16.96 -10.62
N ASP A 125 -24.35 17.42 -10.00
CA ASP A 125 -25.58 17.74 -10.72
C ASP A 125 -25.50 19.18 -11.28
N TRP A 126 -24.92 19.31 -12.48
CA TRP A 126 -24.77 20.60 -13.17
C TRP A 126 -26.10 21.28 -13.53
N ARG A 127 -27.23 20.57 -13.42
CA ARG A 127 -28.56 21.12 -13.75
C ARG A 127 -29.15 21.96 -12.61
N ARG A 128 -28.53 21.94 -11.43
CA ARG A 128 -28.99 22.72 -10.28
C ARG A 128 -27.97 23.82 -9.94
N LEU A 129 -28.46 25.04 -9.79
CA LEU A 129 -27.64 26.22 -9.46
C LEU A 129 -26.96 26.12 -8.07
N ASP A 130 -27.36 25.18 -7.23
CA ASP A 130 -26.89 24.99 -5.84
C ASP A 130 -25.62 24.13 -5.72
N GLY A 131 -25.15 23.49 -6.80
CA GLY A 131 -23.85 22.81 -6.81
C GLY A 131 -23.77 21.56 -5.93
N ASN A 132 -24.88 20.87 -5.71
CA ASN A 132 -24.94 19.71 -4.83
C ASN A 132 -24.06 18.55 -5.33
N HIS A 133 -23.39 17.90 -4.39
CA HIS A 133 -22.54 16.74 -4.62
C HIS A 133 -23.25 15.46 -4.18
N ILE A 134 -23.23 14.45 -5.06
CA ILE A 134 -23.70 13.10 -4.74
C ILE A 134 -22.47 12.21 -4.65
N PHE A 135 -22.13 11.81 -3.42
CA PHE A 135 -21.05 10.86 -3.19
C PHE A 135 -21.58 9.44 -3.15
N SER A 136 -20.82 8.51 -3.71
CA SER A 136 -21.12 7.09 -3.68
C SER A 136 -19.84 6.28 -3.55
N LEU A 137 -19.91 5.12 -2.90
CA LEU A 137 -18.82 4.15 -2.83
C LEU A 137 -19.16 3.01 -3.79
N PHE A 138 -18.24 2.71 -4.71
CA PHE A 138 -18.47 1.73 -5.77
C PHE A 138 -17.32 0.74 -5.86
N ASN A 139 -17.65 -0.54 -5.96
CA ASN A 139 -16.67 -1.57 -6.25
C ASN A 139 -16.81 -1.99 -7.73
N PRO A 140 -15.81 -1.72 -8.60
CA PRO A 140 -15.91 -2.02 -10.04
C PRO A 140 -15.94 -3.52 -10.35
N PHE A 141 -15.51 -4.34 -9.38
CA PHE A 141 -15.32 -5.77 -9.53
C PHE A 141 -16.58 -6.54 -9.10
N THR A 142 -17.18 -6.16 -7.97
CA THR A 142 -18.44 -6.75 -7.50
C THR A 142 -19.69 -6.04 -8.02
N ARG A 143 -19.54 -4.83 -8.57
CA ARG A 143 -20.61 -3.88 -8.95
C ARG A 143 -21.43 -3.36 -7.78
N ASP A 144 -20.98 -3.59 -6.55
CA ASP A 144 -21.67 -3.06 -5.37
C ASP A 144 -21.57 -1.54 -5.35
N LEU A 145 -22.71 -0.89 -5.10
CA LEU A 145 -22.84 0.56 -5.02
C LEU A 145 -23.53 0.95 -3.71
N ILE A 146 -22.86 1.78 -2.93
CA ILE A 146 -23.39 2.36 -1.69
C ILE A 146 -23.50 3.87 -1.89
N THR A 147 -24.72 4.38 -1.92
CA THR A 147 -24.97 5.82 -2.05
C THR A 147 -24.89 6.49 -0.68
N LEU A 148 -24.18 7.61 -0.60
CA LEU A 148 -24.11 8.43 0.60
C LEU A 148 -25.21 9.52 0.58
N PRO A 149 -25.54 10.10 1.74
CA PRO A 149 -26.41 11.26 1.81
C PRO A 149 -25.95 12.40 0.90
N LYS A 150 -26.89 13.24 0.48
CA LYS A 150 -26.58 14.45 -0.29
C LYS A 150 -25.61 15.34 0.48
N PHE A 151 -24.68 15.92 -0.25
CA PHE A 151 -23.70 16.85 0.31
C PHE A 151 -23.83 18.21 -0.38
N ASP A 152 -24.49 19.14 0.30
CA ASP A 152 -24.86 20.46 -0.25
C ASP A 152 -23.78 21.53 0.01
N ARG A 153 -22.51 21.11 -0.01
CA ARG A 153 -21.35 21.98 0.22
C ARG A 153 -20.25 21.63 -0.77
N THR A 154 -19.39 22.59 -1.11
CA THR A 154 -18.19 22.29 -1.89
C THR A 154 -17.21 21.42 -1.09
N TYR A 155 -16.31 20.73 -1.77
CA TYR A 155 -15.25 19.95 -1.15
C TYR A 155 -13.90 20.22 -1.81
N GLN A 156 -12.81 19.90 -1.10
CA GLN A 156 -11.45 19.97 -1.64
C GLN A 156 -10.87 18.57 -1.84
N ILE A 157 -10.87 17.76 -0.79
CA ILE A 157 -10.39 16.38 -0.82
C ILE A 157 -11.34 15.49 -0.03
N ALA A 158 -11.47 14.25 -0.46
CA ALA A 158 -12.27 13.26 0.23
C ALA A 158 -11.51 11.94 0.29
N ALA A 159 -11.76 11.15 1.32
CA ALA A 159 -11.17 9.84 1.53
C ALA A 159 -12.06 8.98 2.41
N PHE A 160 -11.73 7.70 2.54
CA PHE A 160 -12.38 6.82 3.50
C PHE A 160 -11.38 5.88 4.18
N SER A 161 -11.72 5.42 5.38
CA SER A 161 -10.78 4.75 6.28
C SER A 161 -10.47 3.29 5.92
N CYS A 162 -11.45 2.54 5.43
CA CYS A 162 -11.32 1.12 5.04
C CYS A 162 -12.48 0.71 4.13
N ALA A 163 -12.50 -0.52 3.63
CA ALA A 163 -13.60 -1.05 2.83
C ALA A 163 -14.98 -0.67 3.42
N PRO A 164 -15.90 -0.07 2.63
CA PRO A 164 -17.23 0.37 3.08
C PRO A 164 -18.11 -0.72 3.70
N THR A 165 -17.81 -1.99 3.42
CA THR A 165 -18.47 -3.16 4.00
C THR A 165 -17.93 -3.54 5.37
N SER A 166 -16.80 -2.96 5.79
CA SER A 166 -16.22 -3.17 7.11
C SER A 166 -16.88 -2.29 8.16
N THR A 167 -17.05 -2.84 9.37
CA THR A 167 -17.56 -2.09 10.52
C THR A 167 -16.62 -0.92 10.85
N GLY A 168 -17.17 0.28 11.05
CA GLY A 168 -16.38 1.46 11.40
C GLY A 168 -15.71 2.18 10.22
N CYS A 169 -16.11 1.87 8.97
CA CYS A 169 -15.72 2.70 7.83
C CYS A 169 -16.24 4.14 8.01
N VAL A 170 -15.33 5.10 7.92
CA VAL A 170 -15.59 6.53 7.95
C VAL A 170 -15.20 7.12 6.62
N ILE A 171 -16.12 7.88 6.03
CA ILE A 171 -15.86 8.76 4.90
C ILE A 171 -15.59 10.15 5.46
N LEU A 172 -14.51 10.77 5.01
CA LEU A 172 -14.11 12.12 5.38
C LEU A 172 -14.07 13.01 4.15
N ILE A 173 -14.73 14.15 4.24
CA ILE A 173 -14.63 15.26 3.30
C ILE A 173 -13.97 16.42 4.01
N PHE A 174 -12.92 16.95 3.40
CA PHE A 174 -12.19 18.11 3.89
C PHE A 174 -12.44 19.29 2.95
N ARG A 175 -12.70 20.46 3.53
CA ARG A 175 -12.85 21.72 2.82
C ARG A 175 -12.22 22.86 3.61
N ARG A 176 -11.45 23.70 2.94
CA ARG A 176 -11.07 25.01 3.48
C ARG A 176 -12.25 26.00 3.39
N VAL A 177 -12.52 26.71 4.48
CA VAL A 177 -13.58 27.73 4.58
C VAL A 177 -12.93 29.09 4.87
N GLY A 178 -12.89 29.96 3.87
CA GLY A 178 -12.24 31.27 3.99
C GLY A 178 -10.72 31.15 4.25
N SER A 179 -10.16 32.12 4.97
CA SER A 179 -8.73 32.16 5.29
C SER A 179 -8.35 31.38 6.55
N SER A 180 -9.28 31.25 7.52
CA SER A 180 -9.00 30.86 8.90
C SER A 180 -9.72 29.62 9.39
N LEU A 181 -10.56 28.95 8.59
CA LEU A 181 -11.31 27.77 9.04
C LEU A 181 -11.12 26.58 8.09
N VAL A 182 -11.18 25.37 8.66
CA VAL A 182 -11.36 24.11 7.93
C VAL A 182 -12.67 23.48 8.36
N ALA A 183 -13.45 23.02 7.40
CA ALA A 183 -14.62 22.19 7.62
C ALA A 183 -14.24 20.74 7.34
N ILE A 184 -14.48 19.89 8.34
CA ILE A 184 -14.34 18.44 8.19
C ILE A 184 -15.72 17.84 8.34
N SER A 185 -16.16 17.15 7.29
CA SER A 185 -17.43 16.45 7.25
C SER A 185 -17.18 14.95 7.26
N THR A 186 -17.85 14.23 8.15
CA THR A 186 -17.75 12.78 8.27
C THR A 186 -19.10 12.12 8.02
N CYS A 187 -19.08 10.95 7.40
CA CYS A 187 -20.24 10.10 7.20
C CYS A 187 -19.84 8.63 7.32
N TYR A 188 -20.79 7.77 7.68
CA TYR A 188 -20.60 6.32 7.73
C TYR A 188 -21.51 5.67 6.67
N PRO A 189 -21.10 4.54 6.07
CA PRO A 189 -21.96 3.81 5.15
C PRO A 189 -23.32 3.48 5.79
N GLY A 190 -24.42 3.85 5.12
CA GLY A 190 -25.79 3.61 5.60
C GLY A 190 -26.40 4.74 6.45
N GLU A 191 -25.62 5.73 6.85
CA GLU A 191 -26.13 6.92 7.54
C GLU A 191 -26.94 7.82 6.61
N LYS A 192 -27.80 8.67 7.20
CA LYS A 192 -28.71 9.56 6.46
C LYS A 192 -28.21 10.99 6.31
N GLU A 193 -27.23 11.41 7.10
CA GLU A 193 -26.75 12.79 7.13
C GLU A 193 -25.24 12.88 7.34
N TRP A 194 -24.64 13.97 6.87
CA TRP A 194 -23.24 14.30 7.12
C TRP A 194 -23.10 15.06 8.43
N THR A 195 -22.17 14.64 9.29
CA THR A 195 -21.77 15.46 10.45
C THR A 195 -20.65 16.39 10.02
N THR A 196 -20.80 17.71 10.20
CA THR A 196 -19.78 18.69 9.83
C THR A 196 -19.35 19.51 11.04
N VAL A 197 -18.04 19.63 11.25
CA VAL A 197 -17.45 20.48 12.29
C VAL A 197 -16.43 21.42 11.65
N ASN A 198 -16.45 22.67 12.09
CA ASN A 198 -15.47 23.68 11.69
C ASN A 198 -14.39 23.77 12.77
N TYR A 199 -13.14 23.78 12.34
CA TYR A 199 -11.97 23.97 13.20
C TYR A 199 -11.19 25.20 12.73
N ASP A 200 -10.48 25.82 13.66
CA ASP A 200 -9.54 26.86 13.32
C ASP A 200 -8.43 26.30 12.42
N ALA A 201 -8.34 26.86 11.22
CA ALA A 201 -7.17 26.69 10.38
C ALA A 201 -6.10 27.58 11.00
N GLU A 202 -5.10 26.99 11.66
CA GLU A 202 -3.86 27.71 11.90
C GLU A 202 -3.32 28.17 10.54
N LEU A 203 -3.61 29.43 10.19
CA LEU A 203 -3.27 30.36 9.08
C LEU A 203 -2.55 29.89 7.78
N SER A 204 -2.27 28.60 7.56
CA SER A 204 -1.35 28.18 6.49
C SER A 204 -1.45 26.72 5.98
N CYS A 205 -2.42 25.87 6.38
CA CYS A 205 -2.77 24.75 5.45
C CYS A 205 -3.47 25.36 4.24
N SER A 206 -2.70 25.87 3.27
CA SER A 206 -3.26 26.62 2.16
C SER A 206 -4.02 25.72 1.21
N MET A 207 -3.54 24.49 1.00
CA MET A 207 -4.21 23.45 0.25
C MET A 207 -3.74 22.09 0.76
N CYS A 208 -4.67 21.39 1.42
CA CYS A 208 -4.50 20.05 1.95
C CYS A 208 -4.90 19.09 0.81
N ASP A 209 -3.89 18.56 0.08
CA ASP A 209 -4.08 17.91 -1.24
C ASP A 209 -3.84 16.40 -1.22
N LYS A 210 -3.42 15.84 -0.09
CA LYS A 210 -3.13 14.41 0.08
C LYS A 210 -3.66 13.96 1.42
N LEU A 211 -4.42 12.86 1.42
CA LEU A 211 -5.09 12.36 2.60
C LEU A 211 -4.90 10.85 2.70
N VAL A 212 -4.51 10.37 3.88
CA VAL A 212 -4.25 8.96 4.15
C VAL A 212 -4.80 8.61 5.52
N PHE A 213 -5.45 7.45 5.63
CA PHE A 213 -5.90 6.90 6.90
C PHE A 213 -4.86 5.91 7.44
N SER A 214 -4.49 6.05 8.71
CA SER A 214 -3.54 5.17 9.39
C SER A 214 -3.87 5.10 10.88
N ASN A 215 -3.88 3.90 11.48
CA ASN A 215 -4.05 3.69 12.92
C ASN A 215 -5.22 4.48 13.55
N GLY A 216 -6.38 4.52 12.88
CA GLY A 216 -7.57 5.23 13.40
C GLY A 216 -7.65 6.71 13.04
N LEU A 217 -6.59 7.31 12.51
CA LEU A 217 -6.49 8.74 12.26
C LEU A 217 -6.38 9.05 10.77
N PHE A 218 -6.92 10.20 10.36
CA PHE A 218 -6.70 10.75 9.04
C PHE A 218 -5.56 11.77 9.07
N TYR A 219 -4.57 11.54 8.23
CA TYR A 219 -3.41 12.40 8.07
C TYR A 219 -3.53 13.13 6.74
N CYS A 220 -3.29 14.43 6.78
CA CYS A 220 -3.36 15.29 5.62
C CYS A 220 -2.07 16.08 5.46
N LEU A 221 -1.51 16.09 4.24
CA LEU A 221 -0.34 16.89 3.92
C LEU A 221 -0.76 18.17 3.18
N SER A 222 -0.34 19.30 3.73
CA SER A 222 -0.43 20.58 3.02
C SER A 222 0.65 20.73 1.96
N ASP A 223 0.40 21.60 0.98
CA ASP A 223 1.40 22.14 0.06
C ASP A 223 2.69 22.62 0.77
N ARG A 224 2.56 23.28 1.93
CA ARG A 224 3.67 23.78 2.75
C ARG A 224 4.36 22.70 3.59
N GLY A 225 3.91 21.45 3.52
CA GLY A 225 4.47 20.33 4.25
C GLY A 225 3.97 20.19 5.69
N TRP A 226 3.06 21.05 6.14
CA TRP A 226 2.38 20.88 7.43
C TRP A 226 1.47 19.66 7.41
N LEU A 227 1.41 18.97 8.55
CA LEU A 227 0.66 17.75 8.74
C LEU A 227 -0.58 18.03 9.58
N GLY A 228 -1.76 17.92 8.97
CA GLY A 228 -3.02 17.90 9.69
C GLY A 228 -3.38 16.50 10.12
N VAL A 229 -3.84 16.33 11.35
CA VAL A 229 -4.27 15.04 11.92
C VAL A 229 -5.68 15.21 12.44
N PHE A 230 -6.59 14.40 11.90
CA PHE A 230 -7.98 14.35 12.30
C PHE A 230 -8.29 13.01 12.97
N ASP A 231 -8.83 13.08 14.18
CA ASP A 231 -9.38 11.92 14.89
C ASP A 231 -10.90 11.85 14.64
N PRO A 232 -11.42 10.82 13.93
CA PRO A 232 -12.84 10.69 13.68
C PRO A 232 -13.67 10.26 14.90
N LEU A 233 -13.04 9.64 15.91
CA LEU A 233 -13.71 9.21 17.15
C LEU A 233 -13.85 10.39 18.10
N GLU A 234 -12.74 11.05 18.41
CA GLU A 234 -12.70 12.20 19.32
C GLU A 234 -13.14 13.51 18.66
N ARG A 235 -13.23 13.52 17.31
CA ARG A 235 -13.55 14.70 16.50
C ARG A 235 -12.62 15.87 16.82
N THR A 236 -11.33 15.58 16.82
CA THR A 236 -10.29 16.59 17.04
C THR A 236 -9.51 16.84 15.77
N TRP A 237 -9.08 18.08 15.59
CA TRP A 237 -8.21 18.50 14.50
C TRP A 237 -6.95 19.14 15.07
N THR A 238 -5.79 18.57 14.75
CA THR A 238 -4.49 19.07 15.19
C THR A 238 -3.60 19.32 13.99
N VAL A 239 -2.81 20.40 14.01
CA VAL A 239 -1.88 20.75 12.94
C VAL A 239 -0.45 20.76 13.47
N PHE A 240 0.43 20.02 12.81
CA PHE A 240 1.86 19.96 13.12
C PHE A 240 2.66 20.66 12.02
N LYS A 241 3.48 21.65 12.41
CA LYS A 241 4.33 22.44 11.51
C LYS A 241 5.65 21.72 11.24
N VAL A 242 5.54 20.55 10.61
CA VAL A 242 6.67 19.63 10.37
C VAL A 242 6.87 19.48 8.88
N PRO A 243 7.49 20.47 8.20
CA PRO A 243 7.75 20.35 6.77
C PRO A 243 8.73 19.18 6.52
N PRO A 244 8.52 18.35 5.49
CA PRO A 244 9.55 17.43 5.05
C PRO A 244 10.79 18.24 4.61
N PRO A 245 12.02 17.72 4.80
CA PRO A 245 13.24 18.39 4.38
C PRO A 245 13.15 18.89 2.94
N LYS A 246 13.57 20.15 2.75
CA LYS A 246 13.53 20.83 1.45
C LYS A 246 14.34 20.08 0.40
N CYS A 247 13.83 20.04 -0.82
CA CYS A 247 14.58 19.54 -1.96
C CYS A 247 15.43 20.67 -2.53
N LEU A 248 16.71 20.41 -2.79
CA LEU A 248 17.70 21.44 -3.15
C LEU A 248 17.41 22.14 -4.51
N ALA A 249 16.47 21.62 -5.31
CA ALA A 249 16.07 22.16 -6.62
C ALA A 249 14.83 23.09 -6.56
N GLU A 250 14.60 23.75 -5.42
CA GLU A 250 13.49 24.66 -5.20
C GLU A 250 13.74 26.04 -5.86
N SER A 251 13.30 26.23 -7.10
CA SER A 251 12.97 27.58 -7.59
C SER A 251 11.51 27.89 -7.26
N SER A 252 11.28 29.04 -6.63
CA SER A 252 9.99 29.51 -6.11
C SER A 252 8.91 29.79 -7.16
N THR A 253 9.05 29.29 -8.38
CA THR A 253 8.19 29.58 -9.54
C THR A 253 7.50 28.36 -10.15
N ALA A 254 7.74 27.14 -9.66
CA ALA A 254 7.11 25.94 -10.21
C ALA A 254 5.62 25.82 -9.79
N LYS A 255 4.71 26.25 -10.67
CA LYS A 255 3.23 26.06 -10.59
C LYS A 255 2.74 24.60 -10.41
N ASN A 256 3.64 23.63 -10.28
CA ASN A 256 3.36 22.19 -10.25
C ASN A 256 3.83 21.48 -8.96
N TRP A 257 4.20 22.23 -7.90
CA TRP A 257 4.74 21.72 -6.63
C TRP A 257 3.94 20.56 -5.98
N SER A 258 2.60 20.60 -6.01
CA SER A 258 1.75 19.57 -5.38
C SER A 258 1.60 18.29 -6.22
N LYS A 259 2.01 18.30 -7.50
CA LYS A 259 1.83 17.16 -8.42
C LYS A 259 2.86 16.05 -8.24
N GLY A 260 4.03 16.35 -7.65
CA GLY A 260 5.12 15.40 -7.42
C GLY A 260 5.15 14.75 -6.04
N LYS A 261 4.17 15.03 -5.16
CA LYS A 261 4.13 14.51 -3.78
C LYS A 261 3.05 13.45 -3.63
N PHE A 262 3.39 12.32 -3.03
CA PHE A 262 2.48 11.22 -2.74
C PHE A 262 2.60 10.83 -1.27
N MET A 263 1.47 10.70 -0.58
CA MET A 263 1.43 10.23 0.80
C MET A 263 0.93 8.80 0.80
N ILE A 264 1.63 7.92 1.53
CA ILE A 264 1.37 6.48 1.53
C ILE A 264 1.36 5.97 2.97
N GLU A 265 0.42 5.08 3.30
CA GLU A 265 0.44 4.31 4.55
C GLU A 265 0.97 2.89 4.30
N HIS A 266 1.74 2.40 5.26
CA HIS A 266 2.18 1.01 5.32
C HIS A 266 2.36 0.53 6.76
N LYS A 267 1.48 -0.36 7.20
CA LYS A 267 1.51 -0.98 8.54
C LYS A 267 1.62 0.07 9.64
N GLY A 268 0.78 1.11 9.56
CA GLY A 268 0.75 2.21 10.53
C GLY A 268 1.81 3.29 10.32
N ASN A 269 2.79 3.07 9.44
CA ASN A 269 3.80 4.06 9.10
C ASN A 269 3.32 4.95 7.95
N ILE A 270 3.71 6.22 7.97
CA ILE A 270 3.35 7.19 6.94
C ILE A 270 4.61 7.59 6.17
N PHE A 271 4.52 7.51 4.85
CA PHE A 271 5.59 7.89 3.93
C PHE A 271 5.14 9.04 3.05
N VAL A 272 6.09 9.89 2.68
CA VAL A 272 5.94 10.87 1.60
C VAL A 272 7.00 10.59 0.55
N VAL A 273 6.56 10.33 -0.67
CA VAL A 273 7.42 10.26 -1.85
C VAL A 273 7.37 11.59 -2.55
N HIS A 274 8.54 12.18 -2.77
CA HIS A 274 8.71 13.43 -3.48
C HIS A 274 9.46 13.18 -4.79
N ILE A 275 8.84 13.59 -5.90
CA ILE A 275 9.42 13.53 -7.24
C ILE A 275 9.76 14.96 -7.67
N CYS A 276 11.04 15.21 -7.89
CA CYS A 276 11.55 16.42 -8.54
C CYS A 276 11.85 16.12 -10.01
N CYS A 277 11.53 17.05 -10.91
CA CYS A 277 11.86 16.89 -12.33
C CYS A 277 13.37 16.78 -12.50
N GLY A 278 13.84 15.75 -13.22
CA GLY A 278 15.27 15.51 -13.47
C GLY A 278 16.04 14.83 -12.34
N GLU A 279 15.45 14.65 -11.15
CA GLU A 279 16.10 14.08 -9.96
C GLU A 279 15.53 12.71 -9.57
N ASP A 280 16.28 11.99 -8.72
CA ASP A 280 15.82 10.76 -8.10
C ASP A 280 14.70 11.05 -7.09
N PRO A 281 13.70 10.16 -6.94
CA PRO A 281 12.63 10.35 -5.98
C PRO A 281 13.19 10.25 -4.55
N ILE A 282 12.82 11.22 -3.71
CA ILE A 282 13.21 11.26 -2.31
C ILE A 282 12.05 10.75 -1.47
N ILE A 283 12.32 9.87 -0.52
CA ILE A 283 11.31 9.23 0.32
C ILE A 283 11.56 9.64 1.76
N PHE A 284 10.52 10.13 2.42
CA PHE A 284 10.53 10.43 3.84
C PHE A 284 9.57 9.52 4.58
N LYS A 285 9.95 9.06 5.77
CA LYS A 285 9.09 8.40 6.74
C LYS A 285 8.82 9.35 7.90
N LEU A 286 7.56 9.46 8.31
CA LEU A 286 7.19 10.21 9.51
C LEU A 286 7.55 9.40 10.75
N ASP A 287 8.36 9.99 11.62
CA ASP A 287 8.52 9.55 12.99
C ASP A 287 7.33 10.08 13.80
N LEU A 288 6.38 9.21 14.12
CA LEU A 288 5.18 9.58 14.87
C LEU A 288 5.48 9.98 16.33
N THR A 289 6.64 9.59 16.87
CA THR A 289 6.99 9.90 18.27
C THR A 289 7.59 11.30 18.39
N LEU A 290 8.48 11.66 17.46
CA LEU A 290 9.12 12.97 17.41
C LEU A 290 8.34 13.98 16.57
N MET A 291 7.39 13.50 15.77
CA MET A 291 6.71 14.27 14.72
C MET A 291 7.73 14.94 13.80
N GLU A 292 8.59 14.13 13.20
CA GLU A 292 9.65 14.57 12.29
C GLU A 292 9.75 13.68 11.04
N TRP A 293 10.10 14.26 9.89
CA TRP A 293 10.34 13.50 8.66
C TRP A 293 11.79 13.05 8.56
N LYS A 294 12.01 11.74 8.39
CA LYS A 294 13.33 11.14 8.20
C LYS A 294 13.46 10.57 6.79
N GLU A 295 14.52 10.94 6.08
CA GLU A 295 14.80 10.37 4.75
C GLU A 295 15.06 8.86 4.87
N VAL A 296 14.47 8.09 3.95
CA VAL A 296 14.61 6.65 3.87
C VAL A 296 15.27 6.29 2.54
N ARG A 297 16.44 5.65 2.64
CA ARG A 297 17.21 5.20 1.47
C ARG A 297 16.89 3.77 1.03
N SER A 298 16.19 3.01 1.86
CA SER A 298 15.70 1.66 1.54
C SER A 298 14.38 1.38 2.24
N LEU A 299 13.45 0.81 1.48
CA LEU A 299 12.12 0.39 1.91
C LEU A 299 12.11 -1.05 2.47
N ASN A 300 13.28 -1.69 2.64
CA ASN A 300 13.42 -2.99 3.31
C ASN A 300 12.49 -4.12 2.78
N GLY A 301 12.20 -4.16 1.47
CA GLY A 301 11.26 -5.14 0.92
C GLY A 301 9.94 -4.54 0.43
N VAL A 302 9.59 -3.34 0.90
CA VAL A 302 8.34 -2.67 0.55
C VAL A 302 8.45 -2.00 -0.82
N THR A 303 7.34 -2.05 -1.55
CA THR A 303 7.14 -1.35 -2.81
C THR A 303 6.02 -0.34 -2.64
N LEU A 304 6.26 0.89 -3.07
CA LEU A 304 5.29 1.97 -3.00
C LEU A 304 4.69 2.22 -4.37
N PHE A 305 3.37 2.16 -4.47
CA PHE A 305 2.62 2.48 -5.68
C PHE A 305 2.07 3.90 -5.52
N ALA A 306 2.83 4.86 -6.01
CA ALA A 306 2.50 6.27 -5.92
C ALA A 306 1.33 6.59 -6.86
N SER A 307 0.29 7.25 -6.34
CA SER A 307 -0.84 7.74 -7.14
C SER A 307 -1.54 8.88 -6.40
N PHE A 308 -2.14 9.78 -7.18
CA PHE A 308 -2.69 11.04 -6.67
C PHE A 308 -3.96 10.83 -5.82
N LEU A 309 -4.85 9.94 -6.25
CA LEU A 309 -6.13 9.67 -5.56
C LEU A 309 -5.93 8.81 -4.32
N SER A 310 -5.04 7.83 -4.40
CA SER A 310 -4.57 7.04 -3.27
C SER A 310 -3.27 6.38 -3.69
N SER A 311 -2.40 6.18 -2.71
CA SER A 311 -1.16 5.43 -2.92
C SER A 311 -1.21 4.16 -2.10
N HIS A 312 -0.59 3.12 -2.63
CA HIS A 312 -0.63 1.79 -2.02
C HIS A 312 0.78 1.35 -1.65
N SER A 313 0.88 0.43 -0.71
CA SER A 313 2.14 -0.21 -0.35
C SER A 313 1.96 -1.72 -0.35
N ARG A 314 2.99 -2.44 -0.77
CA ARG A 314 2.98 -3.92 -0.82
C ARG A 314 4.32 -4.44 -0.34
N THR A 315 4.29 -5.53 0.41
CA THR A 315 5.52 -6.21 0.82
C THR A 315 5.77 -7.33 -0.17
N TYR A 316 6.95 -7.34 -0.78
CA TYR A 316 7.40 -8.48 -1.56
C TYR A 316 8.65 -9.05 -0.89
N ALA A 317 8.56 -10.27 -0.38
CA ALA A 317 9.72 -10.95 0.19
C ALA A 317 10.80 -11.23 -0.87
N THR A 318 10.38 -11.57 -2.08
CA THR A 318 11.28 -11.93 -3.18
C THR A 318 10.76 -11.36 -4.51
N GLY A 319 11.64 -10.86 -5.37
CA GLY A 319 11.30 -10.56 -6.76
C GLY A 319 11.54 -9.12 -7.23
N ILE A 320 11.12 -8.86 -8.47
CA ILE A 320 11.53 -7.72 -9.32
C ILE A 320 10.99 -6.36 -8.82
N MET A 321 9.90 -6.36 -8.06
CA MET A 321 9.24 -5.11 -7.65
C MET A 321 9.75 -4.57 -6.31
N ARG A 322 10.58 -5.32 -5.58
CA ARG A 322 11.07 -4.98 -4.24
C ARG A 322 11.78 -3.63 -4.22
N ASN A 323 11.67 -2.94 -3.08
CA ASN A 323 12.41 -1.70 -2.79
C ASN A 323 12.31 -0.67 -3.92
N SER A 324 11.10 -0.53 -4.47
CA SER A 324 10.86 0.28 -5.66
C SER A 324 9.63 1.17 -5.48
N VAL A 325 9.60 2.27 -6.22
CA VAL A 325 8.44 3.13 -6.35
C VAL A 325 7.85 2.95 -7.74
N TYR A 326 6.57 2.62 -7.84
CA TYR A 326 5.82 2.46 -9.09
C TYR A 326 4.90 3.65 -9.32
N PHE A 327 4.88 4.16 -10.55
CA PHE A 327 4.08 5.30 -10.95
C PHE A 327 2.92 4.86 -11.86
N PRO A 328 1.78 5.59 -11.85
CA PRO A 328 0.55 5.17 -12.53
C PRO A 328 0.61 5.51 -14.03
N LYS A 329 1.64 5.00 -14.71
CA LYS A 329 1.94 5.25 -16.12
C LYS A 329 2.63 4.05 -16.72
N VAL A 330 2.00 3.46 -17.74
CA VAL A 330 2.59 2.39 -18.57
C VAL A 330 3.02 2.98 -19.89
N ARG A 331 4.17 2.54 -20.39
CA ARG A 331 4.61 2.87 -21.75
C ARG A 331 4.14 1.81 -22.74
N PHE A 332 3.49 2.29 -23.80
CA PHE A 332 2.92 1.46 -24.87
C PHE A 332 3.96 0.52 -25.53
N TYR A 333 5.20 0.97 -25.73
CA TYR A 333 6.24 0.19 -26.43
C TYR A 333 6.92 -0.89 -25.57
N GLY A 334 6.56 -1.04 -24.30
CA GLY A 334 7.15 -2.07 -23.43
C GLY A 334 6.17 -2.76 -22.50
N LYS A 335 4.90 -2.33 -22.47
CA LYS A 335 3.88 -2.75 -21.48
C LYS A 335 4.49 -2.88 -20.09
N ARG A 336 5.23 -1.86 -19.65
CA ARG A 336 5.87 -1.77 -18.34
C ARG A 336 5.52 -0.45 -17.69
N CYS A 337 5.18 -0.52 -16.41
CA CYS A 337 5.02 0.66 -15.56
C CYS A 337 6.37 1.36 -15.42
N ILE A 338 6.33 2.69 -15.35
CA ILE A 338 7.48 3.45 -14.89
C ILE A 338 7.68 3.15 -13.41
N SER A 339 8.90 2.78 -13.06
CA SER A 339 9.30 2.56 -11.67
C SER A 339 10.68 3.13 -11.40
N PHE A 340 10.99 3.35 -10.13
CA PHE A 340 12.32 3.69 -9.65
C PHE A 340 12.76 2.63 -8.65
N SER A 341 13.90 1.98 -8.90
CA SER A 341 14.51 1.03 -7.97
C SER A 341 15.45 1.78 -7.03
N LEU A 342 15.23 1.66 -5.72
CA LEU A 342 16.15 2.22 -4.72
C LEU A 342 17.43 1.38 -4.60
N ASP A 343 17.36 0.09 -4.95
CA ASP A 343 18.54 -0.80 -4.97
C ASP A 343 19.50 -0.38 -6.09
N ASP A 344 18.98 -0.16 -7.29
CA ASP A 344 19.78 0.21 -8.46
C ASP A 344 19.97 1.72 -8.62
N ARG A 345 19.22 2.52 -7.84
CA ARG A 345 19.12 3.99 -7.95
C ARG A 345 18.91 4.46 -9.38
N ARG A 346 17.93 3.87 -10.06
CA ARG A 346 17.58 4.26 -11.42
C ARG A 346 16.11 4.01 -11.75
N TYR A 347 15.65 4.75 -12.74
CA TYR A 347 14.35 4.52 -13.34
C TYR A 347 14.35 3.31 -14.27
N TYR A 348 13.20 2.64 -14.34
CA TYR A 348 12.92 1.59 -15.29
C TYR A 348 11.66 1.93 -16.09
N PRO A 349 11.74 1.90 -17.44
CA PRO A 349 12.96 1.75 -18.26
C PRO A 349 13.90 2.96 -18.18
N SER A 350 15.22 2.74 -18.35
CA SER A 350 16.32 3.67 -18.00
C SER A 350 16.42 4.95 -18.84
N GLU A 351 16.09 4.90 -20.13
CA GLU A 351 16.50 5.96 -21.06
C GLU A 351 15.55 7.17 -21.15
N GLN A 352 14.40 7.18 -20.47
CA GLN A 352 13.30 8.02 -20.94
C GLN A 352 12.49 8.77 -19.87
N CYS A 353 12.89 8.76 -18.60
CA CYS A 353 12.08 9.28 -17.49
C CYS A 353 12.34 10.74 -17.07
N ARG A 354 13.53 11.31 -17.34
CA ARG A 354 13.91 12.63 -16.80
C ARG A 354 12.92 13.76 -17.15
N ASP A 355 12.27 13.69 -18.32
CA ASP A 355 11.36 14.75 -18.81
C ASP A 355 9.86 14.38 -18.81
N LYS A 356 9.45 13.17 -18.37
CA LYS A 356 8.12 12.63 -18.70
C LYS A 356 7.31 12.04 -17.54
N VAL A 357 7.77 12.16 -16.30
CA VAL A 357 6.95 11.86 -15.10
C VAL A 357 6.15 13.11 -14.72
N GLU A 358 5.46 13.72 -15.68
CA GLU A 358 4.28 14.51 -15.35
C GLU A 358 3.11 13.52 -15.20
N PRO A 359 2.58 13.32 -13.99
CA PRO A 359 1.37 12.54 -13.82
C PRO A 359 0.21 13.36 -14.40
N ASN A 360 -0.52 12.80 -15.37
CA ASN A 360 -1.91 13.22 -15.58
C ASN A 360 -2.66 12.77 -14.32
N THR A 361 -2.84 13.70 -13.38
CA THR A 361 -3.12 13.43 -11.97
C THR A 361 -4.47 12.76 -11.70
N PHE A 362 -5.32 12.57 -12.70
CA PHE A 362 -6.69 12.07 -12.53
C PHE A 362 -7.10 10.98 -13.53
N GLU A 363 -6.25 10.60 -14.49
CA GLU A 363 -6.66 9.68 -15.56
C GLU A 363 -6.34 8.22 -15.24
N ASN A 364 -5.29 7.96 -14.46
CA ASN A 364 -4.89 6.60 -14.10
C ASN A 364 -4.49 6.53 -12.63
N PHE A 365 -4.92 5.49 -11.94
CA PHE A 365 -4.60 5.27 -10.53
C PHE A 365 -4.58 3.79 -10.19
N TRP A 366 -3.94 3.49 -9.06
CA TRP A 366 -3.82 2.14 -8.53
C TRP A 366 -5.09 1.73 -7.79
N ILE A 367 -5.52 0.49 -8.00
CA ILE A 367 -6.65 -0.13 -7.31
C ILE A 367 -6.29 -1.55 -6.90
N GLU A 368 -6.70 -1.97 -5.71
CA GLU A 368 -6.53 -3.36 -5.29
C GLU A 368 -7.45 -4.29 -6.11
N PRO A 369 -6.89 -5.28 -6.81
CA PRO A 369 -7.71 -6.28 -7.50
C PRO A 369 -8.47 -7.18 -6.50
N PRO A 370 -9.51 -7.88 -6.95
CA PRO A 370 -10.20 -8.84 -6.11
C PRO A 370 -9.29 -10.05 -5.80
N LYS A 371 -9.49 -10.62 -4.61
CA LYS A 371 -8.70 -11.76 -4.13
C LYS A 371 -8.89 -13.02 -4.99
N ASP A 372 -10.10 -13.21 -5.55
CA ASP A 372 -10.49 -14.40 -6.32
C ASP A 372 -10.72 -14.07 -7.80
N PHE A 373 -9.75 -13.44 -8.47
CA PHE A 373 -9.87 -13.05 -9.88
C PHE A 373 -10.02 -14.23 -10.87
N THR A 374 -10.00 -15.49 -10.40
CA THR A 374 -10.12 -16.68 -11.26
C THR A 374 -11.50 -16.86 -11.91
N GLY A 375 -12.51 -16.04 -11.56
CA GLY A 375 -13.90 -16.22 -11.97
C GLY A 375 -14.43 -15.36 -13.13
N TRP A 376 -13.64 -14.47 -13.74
CA TRP A 376 -14.14 -13.51 -14.75
C TRP A 376 -13.53 -13.65 -16.15
N MET A 377 -13.24 -14.89 -16.57
CA MET A 377 -12.98 -15.19 -17.98
C MET A 377 -14.26 -15.58 -18.71
#